data_AF-A0A959KDH6-F1
#
_entry.id   AF-A0A959KDH6-F1
#
_cell.length_a   1.000
_cell.length_b   1.000
_cell.length_c   1.000
_cell.angle_alpha   90.00
_cell.angle_beta   90.00
_cell.angle_gamma   90.00
#
_symmetry.space_group_name_H-M   'P 1'
#
loop_
_entity.id
_entity.type
_entity.pdbx_description
1 polymer ?
#
loop_
_entity_poly.entity_id
_entity_poly.type
_entity_poly.pdbx_seq_one_letter_code
_entity_poly.pdbx_strand_id
1 'polypeptide(L)'
;QATTFRISEPEPYLGSALEVDLLPNTGSVAIFYRTSPDGAAALDWLEPGQTAGKQQPFLFTQGQAILTRSWIPCQDSPGIRITYDATVTVPAELLAVMSATNPQQKNDTGVYRFRMEQPIPPYLLALAVGDLAFAPIGERTGVYAEPSVVEDAAYEFDDMGKMLQAAEDLYGPYQWGRYDVIVLPPSFPFGGMENPRLTFATPTIIAGDRSLTTLIAHELAHSWSGNLVTNATWNDFWLNEGFTVYFERRIMEKLYGRDYADMLAIIGYHDLVDDVNDLGPDSPDTQLYLDLAGRDPDDGMTDVAYEKGAFFLQLLEEKAGREAFDAFLKKYFTEHRFETMTTKEFVVYLRENLLEPNQIEVDIDEWIYGPGIPSNMPAVNSTRFDRAEAAAESVAEGGAATAIDTTGWSAHEWLHFVRHLPRDLSLEQAGSVDQAFDLTHTGNSEVKAAWLELSIRNGYSRQIEPALQEFLVRVGRRKFLSPLYRALVETDQRELGRRIYELARPNYHSVSRKSIEAILKV
;
A
#
# COMPACT_ATOMS: atom_id res chain seq x y z
N GLN A 1 -31.66 -24.62 18.62
CA GLN A 1 -33.09 -24.23 18.62
C GLN A 1 -33.22 -23.03 17.71
N ALA A 2 -34.29 -22.93 16.91
CA ALA A 2 -34.53 -21.70 16.15
C ALA A 2 -34.84 -20.55 17.12
N THR A 3 -34.33 -19.35 16.82
CA THR A 3 -34.58 -18.14 17.60
C THR A 3 -35.13 -17.04 16.70
N THR A 4 -35.71 -16.00 17.29
CA THR A 4 -36.20 -14.81 16.59
C THR A 4 -35.08 -13.81 16.37
N PHE A 5 -35.17 -13.05 15.27
CA PHE A 5 -34.25 -11.96 14.97
C PHE A 5 -34.99 -10.81 14.28
N ARG A 6 -34.41 -9.62 14.34
CA ARG A 6 -34.87 -8.41 13.64
C ARG A 6 -33.70 -7.79 12.89
N ILE A 7 -33.98 -7.24 11.72
CA ILE A 7 -33.03 -6.42 10.95
C ILE A 7 -33.57 -4.99 10.98
N SER A 8 -32.73 -4.03 11.39
CA SER A 8 -33.10 -2.61 11.39
C SER A 8 -33.12 -2.01 9.98
N GLU A 9 -33.73 -0.84 9.85
CA GLU A 9 -33.46 0.02 8.68
C GLU A 9 -31.94 0.30 8.59
N PRO A 10 -31.39 0.43 7.37
CA PRO A 10 -29.98 0.66 7.18
C PRO A 10 -29.59 2.06 7.66
N GLU A 11 -28.47 2.14 8.37
CA GLU A 11 -27.80 3.38 8.72
C GLU A 11 -26.70 3.68 7.69
N PRO A 12 -26.47 4.96 7.33
CA PRO A 12 -25.35 5.35 6.46
C PRO A 12 -24.03 4.76 6.94
N TYR A 13 -23.25 4.19 6.02
CA TYR A 13 -21.94 3.53 6.24
C TYR A 13 -21.98 2.24 7.09
N LEU A 14 -22.89 2.14 8.07
CA LEU A 14 -22.94 1.02 9.02
C LEU A 14 -23.77 -0.17 8.51
N GLY A 15 -24.69 0.04 7.58
CA GLY A 15 -25.62 -0.98 7.11
C GLY A 15 -26.76 -1.22 8.11
N SER A 16 -27.35 -2.42 8.10
CA SER A 16 -28.47 -2.77 8.99
C SER A 16 -28.01 -3.57 10.20
N ALA A 17 -28.47 -3.20 11.39
CA ALA A 17 -28.22 -3.98 12.60
C ALA A 17 -29.02 -5.27 12.59
N LEU A 18 -28.37 -6.39 12.94
CA LEU A 18 -29.00 -7.68 13.16
C LEU A 18 -29.15 -7.94 14.67
N GLU A 19 -30.38 -7.80 15.17
CA GLU A 19 -30.73 -8.09 16.56
C GLU A 19 -31.20 -9.54 16.67
N VAL A 20 -30.52 -10.38 17.46
CA VAL A 20 -30.84 -11.80 17.64
C VAL A 20 -31.24 -12.06 19.09
N ASP A 21 -32.39 -12.68 19.32
CA ASP A 21 -32.83 -13.04 20.67
C ASP A 21 -32.01 -14.23 21.20
N LEU A 22 -31.34 -14.05 22.34
CA LEU A 22 -30.51 -15.07 22.97
C LEU A 22 -31.12 -15.55 24.29
N LEU A 23 -31.07 -16.87 24.53
CA LEU A 23 -31.32 -17.44 25.84
C LEU A 23 -30.08 -17.25 26.73
N PRO A 24 -30.22 -17.17 28.07
CA PRO A 24 -29.09 -16.96 28.98
C PRO A 24 -27.94 -17.99 28.87
N ASN A 25 -28.21 -19.18 28.32
CA ASN A 25 -27.25 -20.27 28.14
C ASN A 25 -26.85 -20.51 26.67
N THR A 26 -27.14 -19.58 25.76
CA THR A 26 -26.68 -19.67 24.37
C THR A 26 -25.15 -19.56 24.30
N GLY A 27 -24.49 -20.67 23.93
CA GLY A 27 -23.03 -20.70 23.70
C GLY A 27 -22.62 -20.51 22.24
N SER A 28 -23.55 -20.60 21.29
CA SER A 28 -23.27 -20.46 19.85
C SER A 28 -24.51 -19.99 19.09
N VAL A 29 -24.30 -19.15 18.07
CA VAL A 29 -25.34 -18.71 17.14
C VAL A 29 -24.95 -19.16 15.73
N ALA A 30 -25.89 -19.74 15.00
CA ALA A 30 -25.71 -20.10 13.60
C ALA A 30 -26.60 -19.23 12.72
N ILE A 31 -25.98 -18.48 11.80
CA ILE A 31 -26.66 -17.56 10.90
C ILE A 31 -26.57 -18.13 9.48
N PHE A 32 -27.72 -18.40 8.87
CA PHE A 32 -27.81 -18.80 7.47
C PHE A 32 -28.09 -17.56 6.64
N TYR A 33 -27.18 -17.23 5.73
CA TYR A 33 -27.25 -16.00 4.96
C TYR A 33 -26.75 -16.22 3.53
N ARG A 34 -26.93 -15.21 2.69
CA ARG A 34 -26.37 -15.12 1.35
C ARG A 34 -26.00 -13.66 1.09
N THR A 35 -24.86 -13.43 0.47
CA THR A 35 -24.43 -12.09 0.07
C THR A 35 -25.24 -11.59 -1.13
N SER A 36 -25.45 -10.27 -1.20
CA SER A 36 -26.08 -9.64 -2.36
C SER A 36 -25.04 -9.51 -3.49
N PRO A 37 -25.36 -9.86 -4.75
CA PRO A 37 -24.47 -9.66 -5.89
C PRO A 37 -23.99 -8.21 -6.03
N ASP A 38 -24.85 -7.23 -5.72
CA ASP A 38 -24.58 -5.80 -5.89
C ASP A 38 -24.42 -5.06 -4.55
N GLY A 39 -24.49 -5.76 -3.41
CA GLY A 39 -24.57 -5.16 -2.08
C GLY A 39 -23.48 -5.59 -1.10
N ALA A 40 -22.59 -6.49 -1.51
CA ALA A 40 -21.46 -6.92 -0.70
C ALA A 40 -20.22 -6.09 -1.06
N ALA A 41 -20.11 -4.89 -0.49
CA ALA A 41 -19.05 -3.93 -0.80
C ALA A 41 -17.62 -4.46 -0.58
N ALA A 42 -17.44 -5.46 0.30
CA ALA A 42 -16.14 -6.11 0.48
C ALA A 42 -15.76 -7.03 -0.68
N LEU A 43 -16.70 -7.51 -1.51
CA LEU A 43 -16.45 -8.52 -2.52
C LEU A 43 -16.26 -7.88 -3.90
N ASP A 44 -15.12 -8.12 -4.54
CA ASP A 44 -14.92 -7.79 -5.95
C ASP A 44 -14.99 -9.07 -6.80
N TRP A 45 -16.04 -9.17 -7.62
CA TRP A 45 -16.26 -10.28 -8.55
C TRP A 45 -15.78 -9.89 -9.94
N LEU A 46 -14.75 -10.58 -10.41
CA LEU A 46 -14.15 -10.33 -11.72
C LEU A 46 -14.56 -11.41 -12.71
N GLU A 47 -15.09 -10.96 -13.84
CA GLU A 47 -15.34 -11.80 -15.00
C GLU A 47 -14.01 -12.28 -15.61
N PRO A 48 -14.00 -13.41 -16.35
CA PRO A 48 -12.78 -13.91 -16.98
C PRO A 48 -12.02 -12.87 -17.79
N GLY A 49 -12.71 -11.99 -18.52
CA GLY A 49 -12.07 -10.92 -19.30
C GLY A 49 -11.24 -9.92 -18.48
N GLN A 50 -11.46 -9.83 -17.17
CA GLN A 50 -10.76 -8.94 -16.24
C GLN A 50 -9.52 -9.58 -15.61
N THR A 51 -9.35 -10.90 -15.69
CA THR A 51 -8.18 -11.63 -15.15
C THR A 51 -7.02 -11.66 -16.14
N ALA A 52 -5.80 -11.95 -15.71
CA ALA A 52 -4.64 -12.06 -16.60
C ALA A 52 -4.79 -13.25 -17.57
N GLY A 53 -5.28 -14.39 -17.09
CA GLY A 53 -5.47 -15.61 -17.89
C GLY A 53 -6.61 -15.54 -18.90
N LYS A 54 -7.58 -14.63 -18.73
CA LYS A 54 -8.75 -14.45 -19.61
C LYS A 54 -9.73 -15.64 -19.69
N GLN A 55 -9.49 -16.72 -18.94
CA GLN A 55 -10.27 -17.96 -19.00
C GLN A 55 -11.17 -18.17 -17.78
N GLN A 56 -10.70 -17.80 -16.59
CA GLN A 56 -11.36 -18.07 -15.32
C GLN A 56 -11.73 -16.77 -14.60
N PRO A 57 -12.84 -16.74 -13.85
CA PRO A 57 -13.20 -15.59 -13.01
C PRO A 57 -12.26 -15.49 -11.81
N PHE A 58 -12.33 -14.37 -11.10
CA PHE A 58 -11.61 -14.15 -9.85
C PHE A 58 -12.54 -13.49 -8.83
N LEU A 59 -12.33 -13.80 -7.55
CA LEU A 59 -12.95 -13.12 -6.42
C LEU A 59 -11.85 -12.73 -5.44
N PHE A 60 -11.89 -11.51 -4.91
CA PHE A 60 -11.15 -11.16 -3.70
C PHE A 60 -12.01 -10.32 -2.76
N THR A 61 -11.60 -10.26 -1.50
CA THR A 61 -12.27 -9.47 -0.48
C THR A 61 -11.40 -8.31 0.02
N GLN A 62 -12.03 -7.22 0.42
CA GLN A 62 -11.43 -6.13 1.19
C GLN A 62 -12.32 -5.79 2.37
N GLY A 63 -11.88 -6.11 3.59
CA GLY A 63 -12.67 -5.95 4.81
C GLY A 63 -12.51 -4.59 5.50
N GLN A 64 -11.33 -3.98 5.39
CA GLN A 64 -11.03 -2.70 6.02
C GLN A 64 -11.76 -1.55 5.30
N ALA A 65 -12.31 -0.56 6.02
CA ALA A 65 -12.39 -0.50 7.50
C ALA A 65 -13.57 -1.31 8.09
N ILE A 66 -14.75 -1.22 7.48
CA ILE A 66 -16.00 -1.75 8.06
C ILE A 66 -16.82 -2.53 7.03
N LEU A 67 -16.14 -3.20 6.10
CA LEU A 67 -16.79 -3.89 4.98
C LEU A 67 -16.97 -5.38 5.23
N THR A 68 -16.30 -6.00 6.23
CA THR A 68 -16.49 -7.42 6.54
C THR A 68 -17.96 -7.76 6.82
N ARG A 69 -18.71 -6.84 7.45
CA ARG A 69 -20.17 -6.98 7.65
C ARG A 69 -20.98 -7.20 6.38
N SER A 70 -20.47 -6.76 5.23
CA SER A 70 -21.18 -6.84 3.94
C SER A 70 -21.22 -8.26 3.38
N TRP A 71 -20.36 -9.16 3.87
CA TRP A 71 -20.32 -10.56 3.45
C TRP A 71 -20.29 -11.58 4.58
N ILE A 72 -20.09 -11.15 5.83
CA ILE A 72 -20.20 -11.98 7.05
C ILE A 72 -20.95 -11.18 8.12
N PRO A 73 -22.12 -11.66 8.60
CA PRO A 73 -22.76 -11.08 9.78
C PRO A 73 -21.86 -11.23 11.01
N CYS A 74 -21.24 -10.13 11.45
CA CYS A 74 -20.27 -10.12 12.55
C CYS A 74 -20.32 -8.82 13.34
N GLN A 75 -19.63 -8.80 14.49
CA GLN A 75 -19.38 -7.58 15.26
C GLN A 75 -18.19 -6.85 14.63
N ASP A 76 -18.45 -6.13 13.54
CA ASP A 76 -17.44 -5.56 12.66
C ASP A 76 -16.78 -4.29 13.23
N SER A 77 -15.91 -4.49 14.20
CA SER A 77 -15.16 -3.46 14.91
C SER A 77 -13.73 -3.96 15.16
N PRO A 78 -12.69 -3.12 14.98
CA PRO A 78 -11.31 -3.53 15.22
C PRO A 78 -11.04 -3.83 16.71
N GLY A 79 -11.88 -3.31 17.61
CA GLY A 79 -11.86 -3.60 19.05
C GLY A 79 -12.28 -5.03 19.43
N ILE A 80 -12.87 -5.79 18.50
CA ILE A 80 -13.30 -7.18 18.70
C ILE A 80 -12.33 -8.10 17.97
N ARG A 81 -11.84 -9.16 18.62
CA ARG A 81 -11.00 -10.17 17.99
C ARG A 81 -11.67 -11.55 17.97
N ILE A 82 -11.48 -12.27 16.87
CA ILE A 82 -12.03 -13.62 16.65
C ILE A 82 -10.96 -14.56 16.09
N THR A 83 -11.03 -15.83 16.47
CA THR A 83 -10.42 -16.93 15.70
C THR A 83 -11.46 -17.48 14.72
N TYR A 84 -11.04 -18.13 13.64
CA TYR A 84 -12.01 -18.74 12.73
C TYR A 84 -11.55 -20.05 12.10
N ASP A 85 -12.54 -20.90 11.80
CA ASP A 85 -12.43 -22.05 10.92
C ASP A 85 -13.39 -21.81 9.74
N ALA A 86 -12.93 -22.05 8.51
CA ALA A 86 -13.76 -21.88 7.32
C ALA A 86 -13.68 -23.13 6.43
N THR A 87 -14.80 -23.50 5.83
CA THR A 87 -14.84 -24.46 4.71
C THR A 87 -15.42 -23.74 3.51
N VAL A 88 -14.60 -23.59 2.47
CA VAL A 88 -14.95 -22.84 1.25
C VAL A 88 -15.02 -23.82 0.09
N THR A 89 -16.15 -23.83 -0.60
CA THR A 89 -16.36 -24.64 -1.81
C THR A 89 -16.35 -23.73 -3.02
N VAL A 90 -15.51 -24.05 -3.99
CA VAL A 90 -15.32 -23.32 -5.26
C VAL A 90 -15.31 -24.31 -6.43
N PRO A 91 -15.43 -23.85 -7.69
CA PRO A 91 -15.18 -24.70 -8.86
C PRO A 91 -13.81 -25.40 -8.76
N ALA A 92 -13.73 -26.68 -9.15
CA ALA A 92 -12.56 -27.54 -8.90
C ALA A 92 -11.28 -27.06 -9.62
N GLU A 93 -11.44 -26.28 -10.68
CA GLU A 93 -10.39 -25.64 -11.44
C GLU A 93 -9.78 -24.41 -10.74
N LEU A 94 -10.37 -23.93 -9.63
CA LEU A 94 -9.92 -22.76 -8.88
C LEU A 94 -9.27 -23.13 -7.55
N LEU A 95 -8.40 -22.25 -7.07
CA LEU A 95 -7.81 -22.29 -5.74
C LEU A 95 -8.51 -21.24 -4.87
N ALA A 96 -8.87 -21.62 -3.65
CA ALA A 96 -9.24 -20.66 -2.61
C ALA A 96 -8.06 -20.47 -1.65
N VAL A 97 -7.82 -19.22 -1.26
CA VAL A 97 -6.87 -18.83 -0.22
C VAL A 97 -7.53 -17.81 0.71
N MET A 98 -7.15 -17.81 1.98
CA MET A 98 -7.67 -16.90 3.00
C MET A 98 -6.53 -16.37 3.88
N SER A 99 -6.83 -15.39 4.73
CA SER A 99 -5.96 -14.92 5.82
C SER A 99 -5.78 -15.99 6.92
N ALA A 100 -5.20 -17.15 6.56
CA ALA A 100 -5.09 -18.38 7.36
C ALA A 100 -4.00 -19.33 6.82
N THR A 101 -3.98 -20.59 7.26
CA THR A 101 -3.12 -21.62 6.65
C THR A 101 -3.65 -21.96 5.27
N ASN A 102 -2.84 -21.71 4.23
CA ASN A 102 -3.25 -21.89 2.84
C ASN A 102 -2.68 -23.15 2.17
N PRO A 103 -3.44 -23.78 1.25
CA PRO A 103 -2.92 -24.78 0.33
C PRO A 103 -2.00 -24.13 -0.70
N GLN A 104 -0.97 -24.84 -1.16
CA GLN A 104 -0.06 -24.35 -2.21
C GLN A 104 -0.41 -24.90 -3.60
N GLN A 105 -1.44 -25.74 -3.69
CA GLN A 105 -1.87 -26.41 -4.92
C GLN A 105 -3.39 -26.58 -4.90
N LYS A 106 -3.99 -26.62 -6.08
CA LYS A 106 -5.41 -26.96 -6.27
C LYS A 106 -5.67 -28.40 -5.86
N ASN A 107 -6.90 -28.69 -5.45
CA ASN A 107 -7.36 -30.06 -5.23
C ASN A 107 -8.52 -30.43 -6.15
N ASP A 108 -8.74 -31.72 -6.37
CA ASP A 108 -9.75 -32.21 -7.32
C ASP A 108 -11.21 -31.97 -6.86
N THR A 109 -11.42 -31.54 -5.61
CA THR A 109 -12.76 -31.38 -5.02
C THR A 109 -13.28 -29.96 -5.03
N GLY A 110 -12.40 -28.96 -5.18
CA GLY A 110 -12.74 -27.54 -4.98
C GLY A 110 -13.15 -27.18 -3.55
N VAL A 111 -12.98 -28.09 -2.57
CA VAL A 111 -13.30 -27.84 -1.16
C VAL A 111 -12.02 -27.59 -0.38
N TYR A 112 -11.90 -26.41 0.22
CA TYR A 112 -10.75 -25.98 1.00
C TYR A 112 -11.15 -25.70 2.44
N ARG A 113 -10.27 -26.06 3.39
CA ARG A 113 -10.47 -25.86 4.82
C ARG A 113 -9.37 -24.96 5.35
N PHE A 114 -9.76 -23.90 6.05
CA PHE A 114 -8.87 -22.90 6.61
C PHE A 114 -9.06 -22.83 8.11
N ARG A 115 -7.96 -22.53 8.80
CA ARG A 115 -7.94 -22.31 10.24
C ARG A 115 -7.00 -21.17 10.59
N MET A 116 -7.54 -20.19 11.29
CA MET A 116 -6.80 -19.08 11.91
C MET A 116 -6.95 -19.22 13.42
N GLU A 117 -5.88 -19.71 14.06
CA GLU A 117 -5.84 -19.94 15.50
C GLU A 117 -5.48 -18.67 16.28
N GLN A 118 -4.87 -17.68 15.61
CA GLN A 118 -4.55 -16.38 16.20
C GLN A 118 -5.81 -15.49 16.16
N PRO A 119 -6.18 -14.82 17.27
CA PRO A 119 -7.35 -13.96 17.28
C PRO A 119 -7.08 -12.65 16.53
N ILE A 120 -7.89 -12.37 15.51
CA ILE A 120 -7.76 -11.22 14.60
C ILE A 120 -9.03 -10.36 14.63
N PRO A 121 -8.94 -9.04 14.42
CA PRO A 121 -10.11 -8.21 14.14
C PRO A 121 -10.81 -8.64 12.83
N PRO A 122 -12.15 -8.53 12.73
CA PRO A 122 -12.91 -8.96 11.55
C PRO A 122 -12.47 -8.34 10.22
N TYR A 123 -11.93 -7.12 10.21
CA TYR A 123 -11.48 -6.47 8.97
C TYR A 123 -10.33 -7.21 8.28
N LEU A 124 -9.59 -8.05 9.02
CA LEU A 124 -8.48 -8.88 8.52
C LEU A 124 -8.92 -10.24 7.98
N LEU A 125 -10.22 -10.57 8.05
CA LEU A 125 -10.74 -11.79 7.47
C LEU A 125 -10.82 -11.61 5.95
N ALA A 126 -9.95 -12.32 5.23
CA ALA A 126 -9.87 -12.23 3.78
C ALA A 126 -10.07 -13.57 3.06
N LEU A 127 -10.54 -13.48 1.83
CA LEU A 127 -10.70 -14.58 0.89
C LEU A 127 -10.30 -14.11 -0.52
N ALA A 128 -9.54 -14.94 -1.23
CA ALA A 128 -9.38 -14.83 -2.67
C ALA A 128 -9.61 -16.19 -3.33
N VAL A 129 -10.25 -16.18 -4.50
CA VAL A 129 -10.55 -17.37 -5.30
C VAL A 129 -10.23 -17.07 -6.76
N GLY A 130 -9.43 -17.91 -7.39
CA GLY A 130 -9.10 -17.75 -8.80
C GLY A 130 -8.25 -18.87 -9.37
N ASP A 131 -7.85 -18.71 -10.62
CA ASP A 131 -6.81 -19.54 -11.22
C ASP A 131 -5.45 -19.12 -10.66
N LEU A 132 -5.10 -19.64 -9.48
CA LEU A 132 -3.87 -19.29 -8.77
C LEU A 132 -2.82 -20.40 -8.90
N ALA A 133 -1.58 -19.97 -9.06
CA ALA A 133 -0.36 -20.73 -8.88
C ALA A 133 0.41 -20.22 -7.64
N PHE A 134 1.32 -21.04 -7.11
CA PHE A 134 2.16 -20.70 -5.96
C PHE A 134 3.64 -20.88 -6.32
N ALA A 135 4.47 -19.93 -5.93
CA ALA A 135 5.93 -20.05 -5.96
C ALA A 135 6.53 -19.78 -4.57
N PRO A 136 7.38 -20.68 -4.03
CA PRO A 136 8.09 -20.42 -2.78
C PRO A 136 9.20 -19.38 -3.02
N ILE A 137 9.39 -18.49 -2.04
CA ILE A 137 10.47 -17.48 -2.05
C ILE A 137 11.54 -17.86 -1.02
N GLY A 138 11.09 -18.22 0.19
CA GLY A 138 11.94 -18.67 1.28
C GLY A 138 11.30 -19.87 1.99
N GLU A 139 11.86 -20.23 3.15
CA GLU A 139 11.36 -21.38 3.94
C GLU A 139 9.88 -21.19 4.36
N ARG A 140 9.55 -19.99 4.81
CA ARG A 140 8.22 -19.61 5.31
C ARG A 140 7.65 -18.38 4.61
N THR A 141 8.08 -18.13 3.37
CA THR A 141 7.55 -17.07 2.51
C THR A 141 7.31 -17.57 1.10
N GLY A 142 6.29 -17.05 0.46
CA GLY A 142 5.87 -17.46 -0.87
C GLY A 142 4.94 -16.44 -1.52
N VAL A 143 4.69 -16.63 -2.82
CA VAL A 143 3.78 -15.79 -3.59
C VAL A 143 2.72 -16.62 -4.29
N TYR A 144 1.48 -16.15 -4.22
CA TYR A 144 0.37 -16.61 -5.04
C TYR A 144 0.09 -15.58 -6.13
N ALA A 145 -0.17 -16.01 -7.35
CA ALA A 145 -0.62 -15.14 -8.44
C ALA A 145 -1.30 -15.99 -9.53
N GLU A 146 -1.86 -15.33 -10.54
CA GLU A 146 -2.24 -16.03 -11.77
C GLU A 146 -1.01 -16.69 -12.43
N PRO A 147 -1.15 -17.85 -13.11
CA PRO A 147 -0.01 -18.59 -13.68
C PRO A 147 0.93 -17.77 -14.56
N SER A 148 0.40 -16.78 -15.29
CA SER A 148 1.20 -15.90 -16.16
C SER A 148 1.97 -14.81 -15.41
N VAL A 149 1.78 -14.66 -14.09
CA VAL A 149 2.35 -13.59 -13.26
C VAL A 149 3.25 -14.14 -12.16
N VAL A 150 3.06 -15.40 -11.75
CA VAL A 150 3.71 -15.96 -10.55
C VAL A 150 5.23 -15.97 -10.59
N GLU A 151 5.84 -16.18 -11.77
CA GLU A 151 7.31 -16.15 -11.92
C GLU A 151 7.87 -14.73 -11.80
N ASP A 152 7.23 -13.75 -12.43
CA ASP A 152 7.63 -12.34 -12.35
C ASP A 152 7.46 -11.82 -10.91
N ALA A 153 6.36 -12.17 -10.25
CA ALA A 153 6.13 -11.84 -8.86
C ALA A 153 7.17 -12.48 -7.92
N ALA A 154 7.56 -13.73 -8.20
CA ALA A 154 8.57 -14.40 -7.40
C ALA A 154 9.96 -13.76 -7.55
N TYR A 155 10.31 -13.33 -8.77
CA TYR A 155 11.53 -12.56 -9.00
C TYR A 155 11.49 -11.20 -8.26
N GLU A 156 10.34 -10.52 -8.27
CA GLU A 156 10.17 -9.21 -7.63
C GLU A 156 10.35 -9.30 -6.10
N PHE A 157 9.80 -10.35 -5.48
CA PHE A 157 9.69 -10.47 -4.02
C PHE A 157 10.77 -11.32 -3.34
N ASP A 158 11.87 -11.63 -4.05
CA ASP A 158 12.97 -12.47 -3.57
C ASP A 158 13.58 -12.03 -2.21
N ASP A 159 13.46 -10.75 -1.86
CA ASP A 159 13.94 -10.21 -0.59
C ASP A 159 12.98 -10.40 0.61
N MET A 160 11.77 -10.97 0.41
CA MET A 160 10.78 -11.20 1.49
C MET A 160 11.37 -11.93 2.70
N GLY A 161 12.22 -12.94 2.47
CA GLY A 161 12.87 -13.68 3.56
C GLY A 161 13.81 -12.80 4.39
N LYS A 162 14.50 -11.85 3.75
CA LYS A 162 15.41 -10.90 4.41
C LYS A 162 14.61 -9.84 5.19
N MET A 163 13.52 -9.33 4.61
CA MET A 163 12.60 -8.40 5.27
C MET A 163 12.01 -9.03 6.54
N LEU A 164 11.53 -10.26 6.46
CA LEU A 164 10.99 -11.00 7.60
C LEU A 164 12.02 -11.16 8.73
N GLN A 165 13.26 -11.56 8.39
CA GLN A 165 14.33 -11.66 9.38
C GLN A 165 14.69 -10.30 9.99
N ALA A 166 14.77 -9.26 9.17
CA ALA A 166 15.07 -7.90 9.64
C ALA A 166 14.01 -7.40 10.62
N ALA A 167 12.73 -7.61 10.32
CA ALA A 167 11.61 -7.27 11.19
C ALA A 167 11.67 -8.04 12.53
N GLU A 168 11.93 -9.35 12.49
CA GLU A 168 12.00 -10.16 13.70
C GLU A 168 13.13 -9.77 14.66
N ASP A 169 14.29 -9.48 14.08
CA ASP A 169 15.45 -9.05 14.85
C ASP A 169 15.19 -7.70 15.56
N LEU A 170 14.40 -6.82 14.93
CA LEU A 170 14.06 -5.51 15.48
C LEU A 170 13.06 -5.67 16.63
N TYR A 171 11.84 -6.17 16.36
CA TYR A 171 10.73 -6.07 17.30
C TYR A 171 10.15 -7.41 17.78
N GLY A 172 10.90 -8.50 17.61
CA GLY A 172 10.58 -9.81 18.18
C GLY A 172 9.96 -10.79 17.17
N PRO A 173 9.66 -12.03 17.58
CA PRO A 173 9.32 -13.11 16.66
C PRO A 173 8.00 -12.89 15.88
N TYR A 174 7.97 -13.32 14.62
CA TYR A 174 6.77 -13.28 13.77
C TYR A 174 5.74 -14.32 14.24
N GLN A 175 4.56 -13.88 14.66
CA GLN A 175 3.59 -14.72 15.39
C GLN A 175 2.61 -15.52 14.50
N TRP A 176 2.72 -15.40 13.17
CA TRP A 176 1.69 -15.91 12.24
C TRP A 176 2.15 -17.15 11.45
N GLY A 177 3.35 -17.67 11.74
CA GLY A 177 3.92 -18.87 11.12
C GLY A 177 4.54 -18.60 9.75
N ARG A 178 3.72 -18.37 8.72
CA ARG A 178 4.15 -18.10 7.33
C ARG A 178 3.69 -16.71 6.88
N TYR A 179 4.48 -16.07 6.03
CA TYR A 179 4.19 -14.79 5.42
C TYR A 179 4.17 -14.96 3.89
N ASP A 180 2.98 -15.13 3.32
CA ASP A 180 2.81 -15.18 1.87
C ASP A 180 2.20 -13.87 1.36
N VAL A 181 2.45 -13.57 0.09
CA VAL A 181 1.82 -12.47 -0.65
C VAL A 181 0.95 -13.06 -1.76
N ILE A 182 -0.21 -12.46 -2.03
CA ILE A 182 -0.97 -12.71 -3.26
C ILE A 182 -0.99 -11.47 -4.12
N VAL A 183 -0.53 -11.62 -5.36
CA VAL A 183 -0.67 -10.56 -6.37
C VAL A 183 -2.06 -10.66 -6.97
N LEU A 184 -2.86 -9.63 -6.71
CA LEU A 184 -4.23 -9.56 -7.19
C LEU A 184 -4.30 -9.06 -8.65
N PRO A 185 -5.47 -9.21 -9.30
CA PRO A 185 -5.72 -8.58 -10.58
C PRO A 185 -5.64 -7.04 -10.50
N PRO A 186 -5.46 -6.33 -11.63
CA PRO A 186 -5.28 -4.87 -11.66
C PRO A 186 -6.46 -4.02 -11.13
N SER A 187 -7.59 -4.64 -10.76
CA SER A 187 -8.73 -3.94 -10.16
C SER A 187 -8.56 -3.68 -8.66
N PHE A 188 -7.54 -4.26 -8.01
CA PHE A 188 -7.31 -4.05 -6.58
C PHE A 188 -7.12 -2.55 -6.28
N PRO A 189 -7.93 -1.96 -5.36
CA PRO A 189 -8.01 -0.52 -5.21
C PRO A 189 -6.87 0.12 -4.39
N PHE A 190 -6.11 -0.68 -3.64
CA PHE A 190 -5.07 -0.21 -2.71
C PHE A 190 -3.66 -0.64 -3.15
N GLY A 191 -2.65 -0.16 -2.42
CA GLY A 191 -1.28 -0.67 -2.55
C GLY A 191 -1.22 -2.14 -2.11
N GLY A 192 -1.52 -2.37 -0.83
CA GLY A 192 -1.65 -3.69 -0.25
C GLY A 192 -2.74 -3.75 0.82
N MET A 193 -2.86 -4.91 1.47
CA MET A 193 -3.68 -5.12 2.66
C MET A 193 -3.04 -6.23 3.50
N GLU A 194 -2.89 -5.98 4.79
CA GLU A 194 -2.05 -6.72 5.73
C GLU A 194 -2.67 -8.03 6.24
N ASN A 195 -3.57 -8.62 5.45
CA ASN A 195 -4.29 -9.85 5.74
C ASN A 195 -3.34 -10.93 6.30
N PRO A 196 -3.51 -11.39 7.56
CA PRO A 196 -2.52 -12.20 8.24
C PRO A 196 -2.20 -13.46 7.45
N ARG A 197 -0.90 -13.69 7.23
CA ARG A 197 -0.32 -14.83 6.48
C ARG A 197 -0.53 -14.80 4.97
N LEU A 198 -1.29 -13.83 4.45
CA LEU A 198 -1.60 -13.72 3.03
C LEU A 198 -1.83 -12.25 2.66
N THR A 199 -0.77 -11.45 2.68
CA THR A 199 -0.81 -10.04 2.27
C THR A 199 -1.36 -9.93 0.85
N PHE A 200 -2.37 -9.08 0.65
CA PHE A 200 -2.84 -8.77 -0.70
C PHE A 200 -1.97 -7.65 -1.25
N ALA A 201 -1.55 -7.77 -2.51
CA ALA A 201 -0.70 -6.78 -3.15
C ALA A 201 -1.20 -6.45 -4.56
N THR A 202 -1.10 -5.18 -4.92
CA THR A 202 -1.36 -4.71 -6.28
C THR A 202 -0.31 -5.25 -7.26
N PRO A 203 -0.68 -5.60 -8.51
CA PRO A 203 0.28 -6.03 -9.52
C PRO A 203 1.20 -4.90 -9.98
N THR A 204 0.90 -3.63 -9.65
CA THR A 204 1.69 -2.48 -10.09
C THR A 204 3.08 -2.39 -9.44
N ILE A 205 3.33 -3.15 -8.37
CA ILE A 205 4.65 -3.22 -7.73
C ILE A 205 5.61 -4.18 -8.43
N ILE A 206 5.14 -4.96 -9.41
CA ILE A 206 6.01 -5.80 -10.25
C ILE A 206 6.66 -4.90 -11.31
N ALA A 207 7.78 -4.29 -10.94
CA ALA A 207 8.54 -3.38 -11.79
C ALA A 207 9.58 -4.08 -12.66
N GLY A 208 9.98 -5.31 -12.30
CA GLY A 208 11.06 -6.06 -12.95
C GLY A 208 12.46 -5.74 -12.43
N ASP A 209 12.55 -4.93 -11.37
CA ASP A 209 13.81 -4.48 -10.77
C ASP A 209 13.79 -4.45 -9.23
N ARG A 210 12.71 -4.92 -8.60
CA ARG A 210 12.49 -4.94 -7.14
C ARG A 210 12.37 -3.57 -6.49
N SER A 211 12.24 -2.50 -7.28
CA SER A 211 12.29 -1.12 -6.77
C SER A 211 11.06 -0.68 -6.00
N LEU A 212 9.92 -1.36 -6.15
CA LEU A 212 8.64 -1.02 -5.52
C LEU A 212 8.27 -1.97 -4.38
N THR A 213 9.26 -2.65 -3.79
CA THR A 213 9.07 -3.65 -2.74
C THR A 213 9.02 -3.07 -1.32
N THR A 214 9.16 -1.75 -1.15
CA THR A 214 8.91 -1.04 0.13
C THR A 214 7.52 -1.35 0.67
N LEU A 215 6.53 -1.45 -0.22
CA LEU A 215 5.18 -1.88 0.13
C LEU A 215 5.18 -3.24 0.84
N ILE A 216 5.98 -4.21 0.40
CA ILE A 216 6.02 -5.51 1.08
C ILE A 216 6.60 -5.39 2.49
N ALA A 217 7.56 -4.48 2.72
CA ALA A 217 8.06 -4.19 4.05
C ALA A 217 6.99 -3.51 4.94
N HIS A 218 6.15 -2.64 4.36
CA HIS A 218 5.00 -2.02 5.03
C HIS A 218 3.99 -3.07 5.49
N GLU A 219 3.52 -3.90 4.55
CA GLU A 219 2.55 -4.96 4.85
C GLU A 219 3.09 -6.01 5.83
N LEU A 220 4.40 -6.26 5.79
CA LEU A 220 5.06 -7.10 6.78
C LEU A 220 5.09 -6.44 8.17
N ALA A 221 5.40 -5.14 8.26
CA ALA A 221 5.46 -4.41 9.52
C ALA A 221 4.10 -4.44 10.25
N HIS A 222 2.99 -4.43 9.51
CA HIS A 222 1.65 -4.60 10.08
C HIS A 222 1.46 -5.90 10.88
N SER A 223 2.28 -6.92 10.62
CA SER A 223 2.28 -8.15 11.42
C SER A 223 2.58 -7.93 12.91
N TRP A 224 3.10 -6.74 13.26
CA TRP A 224 3.22 -6.22 14.63
C TRP A 224 2.23 -5.07 14.88
N SER A 225 2.25 -4.01 14.07
CA SER A 225 1.40 -2.82 14.22
C SER A 225 0.12 -2.90 13.38
N GLY A 226 -1.01 -3.15 14.03
CA GLY A 226 -2.29 -3.38 13.36
C GLY A 226 -2.78 -4.81 13.54
N ASN A 227 -1.96 -5.81 13.22
CA ASN A 227 -2.39 -7.21 13.38
C ASN A 227 -2.21 -7.73 14.81
N LEU A 228 -1.01 -7.51 15.39
CA LEU A 228 -0.65 -8.01 16.71
C LEU A 228 -1.13 -7.06 17.81
N VAL A 229 -0.95 -5.76 17.63
CA VAL A 229 -1.55 -4.71 18.46
C VAL A 229 -2.43 -3.86 17.56
N THR A 230 -3.76 -3.93 17.74
CA THR A 230 -4.72 -3.29 16.83
C THR A 230 -5.29 -2.03 17.47
N ASN A 231 -5.48 -0.97 16.70
CA ASN A 231 -6.33 0.16 17.10
C ASN A 231 -7.70 -0.31 17.62
N ALA A 232 -8.16 0.20 18.78
CA ALA A 232 -9.45 -0.20 19.34
C ALA A 232 -10.65 0.37 18.57
N THR A 233 -10.47 1.55 17.97
CA THR A 233 -11.46 2.23 17.11
C THR A 233 -10.76 2.87 15.92
N TRP A 234 -11.51 3.22 14.87
CA TRP A 234 -10.94 3.92 13.70
C TRP A 234 -10.45 5.34 14.01
N ASN A 235 -10.85 5.93 15.15
CA ASN A 235 -10.24 7.19 15.63
C ASN A 235 -8.77 7.01 16.04
N ASP A 236 -8.38 5.78 16.38
CA ASP A 236 -7.03 5.40 16.81
C ASP A 236 -6.19 4.85 15.64
N PHE A 237 -6.63 5.02 14.39
CA PHE A 237 -6.02 4.40 13.20
C PHE A 237 -4.52 4.71 13.03
N TRP A 238 -4.08 5.89 13.44
CA TRP A 238 -2.66 6.26 13.44
C TRP A 238 -1.75 5.31 14.26
N LEU A 239 -2.30 4.60 15.26
CA LEU A 239 -1.54 3.59 16.02
C LEU A 239 -1.18 2.37 15.17
N ASN A 240 -1.95 2.08 14.12
CA ASN A 240 -1.57 1.10 13.13
C ASN A 240 -0.55 1.75 12.17
N GLU A 241 -0.99 2.77 11.43
CA GLU A 241 -0.25 3.26 10.27
C GLU A 241 1.03 4.00 10.62
N GLY A 242 1.00 4.86 11.64
CA GLY A 242 2.19 5.57 12.09
C GLY A 242 3.29 4.62 12.57
N PHE A 243 2.90 3.58 13.31
CA PHE A 243 3.83 2.53 13.74
C PHE A 243 4.32 1.68 12.57
N THR A 244 3.45 1.34 11.63
CA THR A 244 3.80 0.54 10.46
C THR A 244 4.78 1.29 9.57
N VAL A 245 4.53 2.56 9.21
CA VAL A 245 5.45 3.36 8.40
C VAL A 245 6.79 3.57 9.11
N TYR A 246 6.76 3.82 10.43
CA TYR A 246 8.00 3.88 11.20
C TYR A 246 8.77 2.55 11.13
N PHE A 247 8.08 1.43 11.31
CA PHE A 247 8.72 0.11 11.29
C PHE A 247 9.18 -0.31 9.89
N GLU A 248 8.42 -0.01 8.85
CA GLU A 248 8.79 -0.15 7.44
C GLU A 248 10.14 0.53 7.19
N ARG A 249 10.27 1.81 7.56
CA ARG A 249 11.53 2.56 7.41
C ARG A 249 12.68 1.91 8.17
N ARG A 250 12.42 1.31 9.33
CA ARG A 250 13.44 0.57 10.11
C ARG A 250 13.85 -0.76 9.47
N ILE A 251 12.92 -1.47 8.83
CA ILE A 251 13.22 -2.66 8.03
C ILE A 251 14.08 -2.25 6.82
N MET A 252 13.67 -1.22 6.10
CA MET A 252 14.40 -0.71 4.93
C MET A 252 15.77 -0.16 5.32
N GLU A 253 15.89 0.53 6.45
CA GLU A 253 17.17 0.99 7.00
C GLU A 253 18.12 -0.20 7.25
N LYS A 254 17.60 -1.28 7.83
CA LYS A 254 18.40 -2.47 8.15
C LYS A 254 18.89 -3.21 6.89
N LEU A 255 18.12 -3.18 5.81
CA LEU A 255 18.47 -3.88 4.57
C LEU A 255 19.31 -3.02 3.62
N TYR A 256 18.99 -1.73 3.50
CA TYR A 256 19.49 -0.86 2.44
C TYR A 256 20.25 0.37 2.96
N GLY A 257 20.29 0.58 4.28
CA GLY A 257 21.01 1.67 4.92
C GLY A 257 20.14 2.86 5.31
N ARG A 258 20.68 3.67 6.22
CA ARG A 258 20.02 4.85 6.78
C ARG A 258 19.68 5.90 5.73
N ASP A 259 20.57 6.10 4.78
CA ASP A 259 20.41 7.01 3.65
C ASP A 259 19.20 6.66 2.76
N TYR A 260 18.89 5.36 2.61
CA TYR A 260 17.69 4.92 1.90
C TYR A 260 16.42 5.18 2.72
N ALA A 261 16.44 4.90 4.03
CA ALA A 261 15.30 5.17 4.91
C ALA A 261 15.01 6.68 5.04
N ASP A 262 16.04 7.51 5.09
CA ASP A 262 15.89 8.98 5.11
C ASP A 262 15.30 9.51 3.80
N MET A 263 15.63 8.89 2.66
CA MET A 263 14.98 9.18 1.37
C MET A 263 13.49 8.84 1.39
N LEU A 264 13.10 7.69 1.94
CA LEU A 264 11.68 7.35 2.13
C LEU A 264 10.96 8.35 3.05
N ALA A 265 11.63 8.80 4.12
CA ALA A 265 11.09 9.80 5.02
C ALA A 265 10.83 11.14 4.31
N ILE A 266 11.69 11.57 3.39
CA ILE A 266 11.43 12.78 2.59
C ILE A 266 10.23 12.62 1.67
N ILE A 267 10.10 11.46 1.00
CA ILE A 267 8.93 11.19 0.16
C ILE A 267 7.66 11.33 1.01
N GLY A 268 7.61 10.63 2.15
CA GLY A 268 6.47 10.68 3.06
C GLY A 268 6.20 12.07 3.65
N TYR A 269 7.24 12.85 3.92
CA TYR A 269 7.07 14.25 4.35
C TYR A 269 6.38 15.10 3.29
N HIS A 270 6.75 14.94 2.01
CA HIS A 270 6.09 15.65 0.92
C HIS A 270 4.64 15.23 0.75
N ASP A 271 4.35 13.92 0.82
CA ASP A 271 2.99 13.39 0.76
C ASP A 271 2.13 13.97 1.90
N LEU A 272 2.66 14.01 3.13
CA LEU A 272 2.00 14.66 4.28
C LEU A 272 1.72 16.16 4.05
N VAL A 273 2.69 16.89 3.50
CA VAL A 273 2.52 18.33 3.22
C VAL A 273 1.41 18.54 2.19
N ASP A 274 1.37 17.73 1.14
CA ASP A 274 0.34 17.82 0.09
C ASP A 274 -1.06 17.51 0.68
N ASP A 275 -1.20 16.44 1.47
CA ASP A 275 -2.46 16.09 2.12
C ASP A 275 -2.94 17.16 3.11
N VAL A 276 -2.04 17.73 3.92
CA VAL A 276 -2.38 18.81 4.85
C VAL A 276 -2.79 20.09 4.10
N ASN A 277 -2.20 20.38 2.94
CA ASN A 277 -2.60 21.51 2.11
C ASN A 277 -3.99 21.30 1.50
N ASP A 278 -4.29 20.09 1.05
CA ASP A 278 -5.59 19.74 0.43
C ASP A 278 -6.73 19.72 1.46
N LEU A 279 -6.48 19.19 2.66
CA LEU A 279 -7.44 19.17 3.78
C LEU A 279 -7.60 20.55 4.44
N GLY A 280 -6.54 21.36 4.40
CA GLY A 280 -6.41 22.63 5.11
C GLY A 280 -5.69 22.45 6.45
N PRO A 281 -4.69 23.29 6.77
CA PRO A 281 -3.80 23.07 7.91
C PRO A 281 -4.46 23.18 9.30
N ASP A 282 -5.61 23.87 9.38
CA ASP A 282 -6.40 23.99 10.62
C ASP A 282 -7.52 22.94 10.71
N SER A 283 -7.63 22.05 9.73
CA SER A 283 -8.69 21.04 9.67
C SER A 283 -8.52 20.00 10.80
N PRO A 284 -9.58 19.61 11.52
CA PRO A 284 -9.54 18.48 12.45
C PRO A 284 -9.10 17.16 11.81
N ASP A 285 -9.29 17.00 10.50
CA ASP A 285 -8.86 15.79 9.77
C ASP A 285 -7.33 15.71 9.58
N THR A 286 -6.59 16.71 10.06
CA THR A 286 -5.12 16.69 10.14
C THR A 286 -4.58 16.32 11.54
N GLN A 287 -5.47 15.94 12.46
CA GLN A 287 -5.12 15.38 13.78
C GLN A 287 -4.78 13.89 13.64
N LEU A 288 -3.94 13.35 14.53
CA LEU A 288 -3.70 11.89 14.57
C LEU A 288 -4.89 11.16 15.18
N TYR A 289 -5.45 11.69 16.27
CA TYR A 289 -6.67 11.16 16.87
C TYR A 289 -7.89 11.85 16.29
N LEU A 290 -8.61 11.16 15.41
CA LEU A 290 -9.75 11.69 14.68
C LEU A 290 -11.06 11.61 15.47
N ASP A 291 -12.10 12.25 14.95
CA ASP A 291 -13.50 12.02 15.32
C ASP A 291 -14.32 11.59 14.09
N LEU A 292 -14.52 10.28 13.97
CA LEU A 292 -15.24 9.63 12.86
C LEU A 292 -16.69 9.26 13.21
N ALA A 293 -17.23 9.77 14.33
CA ALA A 293 -18.61 9.46 14.70
C ALA A 293 -19.61 9.93 13.61
N GLY A 294 -20.36 8.99 13.04
CA GLY A 294 -21.33 9.26 11.98
C GLY A 294 -20.72 9.54 10.60
N ARG A 295 -19.43 9.23 10.39
CA ARG A 295 -18.69 9.38 9.14
C ARG A 295 -18.28 8.04 8.58
N ASP A 296 -17.85 8.03 7.32
CA ASP A 296 -17.17 6.88 6.74
C ASP A 296 -15.74 6.80 7.32
N PRO A 297 -15.30 5.67 7.90
CA PRO A 297 -13.94 5.54 8.38
C PRO A 297 -12.87 5.75 7.31
N ASP A 298 -13.20 5.51 6.04
CA ASP A 298 -12.28 5.72 4.92
C ASP A 298 -11.90 7.22 4.78
N ASP A 299 -12.72 8.15 5.28
CA ASP A 299 -12.40 9.59 5.32
C ASP A 299 -11.17 9.89 6.19
N GLY A 300 -10.84 9.01 7.15
CA GLY A 300 -9.70 9.17 8.07
C GLY A 300 -8.42 8.48 7.62
N MET A 301 -8.44 7.80 6.47
CA MET A 301 -7.30 7.06 5.91
C MET A 301 -6.47 7.95 4.97
N THR A 302 -5.88 9.00 5.53
CA THR A 302 -5.03 9.97 4.81
C THR A 302 -3.58 9.84 5.27
N ASP A 303 -2.62 10.42 4.53
CA ASP A 303 -1.19 10.37 4.88
C ASP A 303 -0.90 11.01 6.24
N VAL A 304 -1.84 11.74 6.82
CA VAL A 304 -1.78 12.20 8.22
C VAL A 304 -1.59 11.03 9.19
N ALA A 305 -2.39 9.97 9.10
CA ALA A 305 -2.30 8.83 10.03
C ALA A 305 -0.96 8.07 9.88
N TYR A 306 -0.48 7.96 8.64
CA TYR A 306 0.74 7.27 8.24
C TYR A 306 1.98 8.10 8.62
N GLU A 307 2.09 9.29 8.05
CA GLU A 307 3.31 10.08 8.03
C GLU A 307 3.49 10.93 9.28
N LYS A 308 2.46 11.69 9.69
CA LYS A 308 2.53 12.43 10.96
C LYS A 308 2.68 11.46 12.14
N GLY A 309 2.07 10.28 12.06
CA GLY A 309 2.24 9.21 13.05
C GLY A 309 3.69 8.70 13.09
N ALA A 310 4.28 8.38 11.94
CA ALA A 310 5.67 7.92 11.87
C ALA A 310 6.68 9.00 12.33
N PHE A 311 6.45 10.26 11.98
CA PHE A 311 7.29 11.38 12.44
C PHE A 311 7.17 11.64 13.94
N PHE A 312 6.00 11.39 14.54
CA PHE A 312 5.87 11.43 16.00
C PHE A 312 6.76 10.37 16.65
N LEU A 313 6.76 9.14 16.13
CA LEU A 313 7.62 8.07 16.63
C LEU A 313 9.10 8.35 16.38
N GLN A 314 9.46 8.96 15.24
CA GLN A 314 10.82 9.41 14.99
C GLN A 314 11.27 10.49 15.98
N LEU A 315 10.41 11.45 16.32
CA LEU A 315 10.72 12.46 17.34
C LEU A 315 10.99 11.81 18.71
N LEU A 316 10.19 10.80 19.07
CA LEU A 316 10.38 10.03 20.29
C LEU A 316 11.70 9.25 20.27
N GLU A 317 12.06 8.65 19.13
CA GLU A 317 13.36 8.00 18.93
C GLU A 317 14.53 8.97 19.11
N GLU A 318 14.47 10.15 18.47
CA GLU A 318 15.53 11.16 18.54
C GLU A 318 15.74 11.68 19.98
N LYS A 319 14.65 11.80 20.74
CA LYS A 319 14.70 12.24 22.15
C LYS A 319 15.16 11.13 23.10
N ALA A 320 14.73 9.89 22.89
CA ALA A 320 15.08 8.76 23.77
C ALA A 320 16.44 8.16 23.47
N GLY A 321 16.91 8.29 22.22
CA GLY A 321 17.95 7.45 21.67
C GLY A 321 17.38 6.09 21.22
N ARG A 322 17.90 5.61 20.09
CA ARG A 322 17.41 4.40 19.41
C ARG A 322 17.38 3.15 20.30
N GLU A 323 18.40 2.93 21.11
CA GLU A 323 18.46 1.72 21.96
C GLU A 323 17.28 1.66 22.95
N ALA A 324 16.96 2.80 23.59
CA ALA A 324 15.83 2.89 24.51
C ALA A 324 14.49 2.78 23.77
N PHE A 325 14.38 3.40 22.59
CA PHE A 325 13.15 3.36 21.80
C PHE A 325 12.87 1.95 21.23
N ASP A 326 13.89 1.26 20.73
CA ASP A 326 13.77 -0.13 20.26
C ASP A 326 13.37 -1.07 21.39
N ALA A 327 13.96 -0.89 22.57
CA ALA A 327 13.58 -1.65 23.76
C ALA A 327 12.11 -1.39 24.15
N PHE A 328 11.65 -0.14 24.07
CA PHE A 328 10.26 0.24 24.30
C PHE A 328 9.31 -0.41 23.28
N LEU A 329 9.58 -0.30 21.97
CA LEU A 329 8.71 -0.88 20.94
C LEU A 329 8.65 -2.41 21.02
N LYS A 330 9.79 -3.06 21.26
CA LYS A 330 9.83 -4.51 21.47
C LYS A 330 9.02 -4.93 22.68
N LYS A 331 9.09 -4.15 23.77
CA LYS A 331 8.29 -4.38 24.98
C LYS A 331 6.79 -4.18 24.70
N TYR A 332 6.42 -3.08 24.04
CA TYR A 332 5.05 -2.75 23.63
C TYR A 332 4.40 -3.89 22.85
N PHE A 333 5.02 -4.36 21.76
CA PHE A 333 4.47 -5.46 20.96
C PHE A 333 4.45 -6.80 21.70
N THR A 334 5.36 -7.02 22.64
CA THR A 334 5.40 -8.27 23.42
C THR A 334 4.30 -8.33 24.49
N GLU A 335 4.07 -7.20 25.18
CA GLU A 335 3.09 -7.08 26.27
C GLU A 335 1.67 -7.04 25.73
N HIS A 336 1.42 -6.33 24.62
CA HIS A 336 0.09 -6.14 24.05
C HIS A 336 -0.26 -7.11 22.92
N ARG A 337 0.45 -8.25 22.85
CA ARG A 337 0.24 -9.22 21.78
C ARG A 337 -1.21 -9.72 21.73
N PHE A 338 -1.82 -9.62 20.56
CA PHE A 338 -3.22 -9.94 20.32
C PHE A 338 -4.22 -9.12 21.14
N GLU A 339 -3.85 -7.91 21.54
CA GLU A 339 -4.71 -6.97 22.26
C GLU A 339 -5.10 -5.79 21.37
N THR A 340 -5.95 -4.92 21.89
CA THR A 340 -6.35 -3.67 21.26
C THR A 340 -5.78 -2.50 22.05
N MET A 341 -5.54 -1.37 21.38
CA MET A 341 -4.96 -0.18 21.98
C MET A 341 -5.77 1.05 21.59
N THR A 342 -6.17 1.84 22.59
CA THR A 342 -6.65 3.21 22.35
C THR A 342 -5.49 4.20 22.43
N THR A 343 -5.63 5.35 21.77
CA THR A 343 -4.68 6.46 21.87
C THR A 343 -4.46 6.88 23.32
N LYS A 344 -5.51 6.88 24.15
CA LYS A 344 -5.42 7.27 25.57
C LYS A 344 -4.59 6.28 26.37
N GLU A 345 -4.80 4.99 26.18
CA GLU A 345 -4.00 3.94 26.82
C GLU A 345 -2.56 3.98 26.33
N PHE A 346 -2.34 4.19 25.03
CA PHE A 346 -1.00 4.35 24.47
C PHE A 346 -0.25 5.52 25.09
N VAL A 347 -0.90 6.69 25.27
CA VAL A 347 -0.27 7.85 25.92
C VAL A 347 0.15 7.57 27.36
N VAL A 348 -0.67 6.82 28.12
CA VAL A 348 -0.30 6.37 29.47
C VAL A 348 0.90 5.43 29.41
N TYR A 349 0.84 4.41 28.54
CA TYR A 349 1.93 3.45 28.36
C TYR A 349 3.24 4.12 27.94
N LEU A 350 3.19 5.06 26.99
CA LEU A 350 4.30 5.85 26.49
C LEU A 350 4.96 6.66 27.63
N ARG A 351 4.15 7.32 28.46
CA ARG A 351 4.65 8.10 29.61
C ARG A 351 5.40 7.21 30.59
N GLU A 352 4.76 6.12 31.03
CA GLU A 352 5.31 5.23 32.07
C GLU A 352 6.54 4.44 31.60
N ASN A 353 6.59 4.06 30.31
CA ASN A 353 7.59 3.11 29.81
C ASN A 353 8.69 3.73 28.95
N LEU A 354 8.52 4.96 28.47
CA LEU A 354 9.54 5.67 27.69
C LEU A 354 9.85 7.05 28.28
N LEU A 355 8.85 7.90 28.49
CA LEU A 355 9.12 9.32 28.78
C LEU A 355 9.65 9.54 30.19
N GLU A 356 8.96 9.04 31.23
CA GLU A 356 9.37 9.21 32.62
C GLU A 356 10.72 8.53 32.92
N PRO A 357 10.98 7.27 32.51
CA PRO A 357 12.26 6.61 32.78
C PRO A 357 13.45 7.31 32.13
N ASN A 358 13.25 7.97 30.99
CA ASN A 358 14.31 8.65 30.23
C ASN A 358 14.28 10.18 30.40
N GLN A 359 13.40 10.73 31.24
CA GLN A 359 13.23 12.17 31.50
C GLN A 359 13.01 12.98 30.21
N ILE A 360 12.18 12.45 29.30
CA ILE A 360 11.89 13.07 28.01
C ILE A 360 10.69 14.00 28.14
N GLU A 361 10.88 15.26 27.75
CA GLU A 361 9.79 16.23 27.59
C GLU A 361 9.41 16.38 26.11
N VAL A 362 8.13 16.18 25.82
CA VAL A 362 7.51 16.33 24.49
C VAL A 362 6.05 16.73 24.67
N ASP A 363 5.57 17.66 23.83
CA ASP A 363 4.16 18.04 23.82
C ASP A 363 3.35 16.99 23.05
N ILE A 364 2.93 15.94 23.75
CA ILE A 364 2.14 14.84 23.17
C ILE A 364 0.80 15.38 22.64
N ASP A 365 0.23 16.39 23.30
CA ASP A 365 -1.10 16.87 22.96
C ASP A 365 -1.07 17.66 21.65
N GLU A 366 -0.01 18.44 21.38
CA GLU A 366 0.23 19.08 20.08
C GLU A 366 0.29 18.05 18.94
N TRP A 367 1.00 16.94 19.15
CA TRP A 367 1.17 15.92 18.11
C TRP A 367 -0.12 15.13 17.84
N ILE A 368 -0.81 14.69 18.90
CA ILE A 368 -1.94 13.77 18.76
C ILE A 368 -3.24 14.53 18.44
N TYR A 369 -3.48 15.64 19.15
CA TYR A 369 -4.76 16.36 19.12
C TYR A 369 -4.66 17.72 18.40
N GLY A 370 -3.46 18.21 18.10
CA GLY A 370 -3.26 19.43 17.32
C GLY A 370 -3.41 19.19 15.81
N PRO A 371 -4.05 20.11 15.06
CA PRO A 371 -4.09 20.06 13.60
C PRO A 371 -2.74 20.47 12.98
N GLY A 372 -2.59 20.19 11.69
CA GLY A 372 -1.44 20.58 10.88
C GLY A 372 -0.16 19.81 11.20
N ILE A 373 0.97 20.34 10.73
CA ILE A 373 2.29 19.77 10.95
C ILE A 373 2.95 20.49 12.14
N PRO A 374 3.30 19.78 13.23
CA PRO A 374 3.96 20.40 14.39
C PRO A 374 5.29 21.05 14.04
N SER A 375 5.59 22.19 14.67
CA SER A 375 6.81 22.97 14.38
C SER A 375 8.12 22.26 14.77
N ASN A 376 8.02 21.27 15.64
CA ASN A 376 9.13 20.44 16.12
C ASN A 376 9.22 19.08 15.40
N MET A 377 8.56 18.92 14.25
CA MET A 377 8.72 17.75 13.40
C MET A 377 10.21 17.51 13.07
N PRO A 378 10.70 16.26 13.16
CA PRO A 378 12.08 15.94 12.80
C PRO A 378 12.44 16.45 11.41
N ALA A 379 13.63 17.05 11.30
CA ALA A 379 14.14 17.50 10.01
C ALA A 379 14.51 16.28 9.15
N VAL A 380 14.00 16.25 7.93
CA VAL A 380 14.29 15.19 6.96
C VAL A 380 15.24 15.71 5.87
N ASN A 381 16.35 15.00 5.66
CA ASN A 381 17.34 15.30 4.62
C ASN A 381 17.75 14.00 3.94
N SER A 382 18.03 14.01 2.63
CA SER A 382 18.34 12.80 1.87
C SER A 382 19.55 13.07 1.01
N THR A 383 20.70 12.56 1.45
CA THR A 383 21.94 12.62 0.67
C THR A 383 21.81 11.91 -0.67
N ARG A 384 20.86 10.96 -0.80
CA ARG A 384 20.54 10.29 -2.06
C ARG A 384 19.85 11.23 -3.03
N PHE A 385 18.85 11.97 -2.57
CA PHE A 385 18.18 12.98 -3.39
C PHE A 385 19.09 14.17 -3.68
N ASP A 386 19.88 14.65 -2.70
CA ASP A 386 20.87 15.71 -2.94
C ASP A 386 21.84 15.32 -4.06
N ARG A 387 22.28 14.06 -4.11
CA ARG A 387 23.13 13.54 -5.20
C ARG A 387 22.41 13.46 -6.53
N ALA A 388 21.14 13.04 -6.54
CA ALA A 388 20.33 12.96 -7.75
C ALA A 388 20.02 14.36 -8.31
N GLU A 389 19.73 15.34 -7.44
CA GLU A 389 19.52 16.73 -7.81
C GLU A 389 20.80 17.36 -8.35
N ALA A 390 21.93 17.22 -7.64
CA ALA A 390 23.23 17.71 -8.11
C ALA A 390 23.64 17.08 -9.46
N ALA A 391 23.27 15.82 -9.70
CA ALA A 391 23.48 15.17 -11.00
C ALA A 391 22.61 15.82 -12.11
N ALA A 392 21.35 16.14 -11.82
CA ALA A 392 20.47 16.83 -12.76
C ALA A 392 20.97 18.26 -13.07
N GLU A 393 21.42 18.99 -12.04
CA GLU A 393 22.07 20.29 -12.18
C GLU A 393 23.35 20.20 -13.03
N SER A 394 24.19 19.19 -12.80
CA SER A 394 25.39 18.98 -13.62
C SER A 394 25.05 18.78 -15.10
N VAL A 395 23.95 18.10 -15.44
CA VAL A 395 23.50 17.98 -16.85
C VAL A 395 23.02 19.33 -17.38
N ALA A 396 22.29 20.09 -16.56
CA ALA A 396 21.80 21.42 -16.90
C ALA A 396 22.96 22.37 -17.26
N GLU A 397 24.07 22.28 -16.54
CA GLU A 397 25.28 23.07 -16.76
C GLU A 397 26.17 22.57 -17.92
N GLY A 398 25.76 21.51 -18.62
CA GLY A 398 26.48 20.96 -19.77
C GLY A 398 27.53 19.89 -19.41
N GLY A 399 27.47 19.35 -18.19
CA GLY A 399 28.24 18.18 -17.80
C GLY A 399 27.83 16.92 -18.58
N ALA A 400 28.79 16.01 -18.77
CA ALA A 400 28.54 14.77 -19.50
C ALA A 400 27.73 13.79 -18.64
N ALA A 401 26.57 13.33 -19.14
CA ALA A 401 25.73 12.37 -18.42
C ALA A 401 26.48 11.07 -18.07
N THR A 402 27.42 10.63 -18.92
CA THR A 402 28.26 9.45 -18.69
C THR A 402 29.23 9.58 -17.52
N ALA A 403 29.44 10.79 -16.99
CA ALA A 403 30.28 11.03 -15.82
C ALA A 403 29.51 10.93 -14.49
N ILE A 404 28.17 10.81 -14.53
CA ILE A 404 27.34 10.69 -13.34
C ILE A 404 27.41 9.25 -12.85
N ASP A 405 27.81 9.07 -11.59
CA ASP A 405 27.77 7.77 -10.93
C ASP A 405 26.38 7.49 -10.35
N THR A 406 25.64 6.65 -11.07
CA THR A 406 24.30 6.17 -10.70
C THR A 406 24.32 4.78 -10.05
N THR A 407 25.51 4.28 -9.69
CA THR A 407 25.66 2.98 -9.03
C THR A 407 24.85 2.95 -7.74
N GLY A 408 23.90 2.01 -7.66
CA GLY A 408 23.05 1.81 -6.48
C GLY A 408 21.87 2.77 -6.36
N TRP A 409 21.56 3.54 -7.41
CA TRP A 409 20.33 4.32 -7.47
C TRP A 409 19.11 3.41 -7.51
N SER A 410 18.16 3.71 -6.63
CA SER A 410 16.81 3.17 -6.63
C SER A 410 15.93 3.87 -7.67
N ALA A 411 14.72 3.34 -7.91
CA ALA A 411 13.75 4.01 -8.78
C ALA A 411 13.33 5.39 -8.26
N HIS A 412 13.36 5.62 -6.94
CA HIS A 412 13.08 6.92 -6.36
C HIS A 412 14.14 7.95 -6.75
N GLU A 413 15.43 7.58 -6.70
CA GLU A 413 16.53 8.47 -7.13
C GLU A 413 16.44 8.77 -8.62
N TRP A 414 16.13 7.76 -9.45
CA TRP A 414 15.90 7.96 -10.88
C TRP A 414 14.73 8.90 -11.16
N LEU A 415 13.59 8.69 -10.49
CA LEU A 415 12.43 9.54 -10.65
C LEU A 415 12.72 10.98 -10.19
N HIS A 416 13.44 11.12 -9.07
CA HIS A 416 13.86 12.40 -8.55
C HIS A 416 14.79 13.11 -9.53
N PHE A 417 15.84 12.45 -10.01
CA PHE A 417 16.75 12.96 -11.05
C PHE A 417 15.98 13.43 -12.29
N VAL A 418 15.11 12.59 -12.86
CA VAL A 418 14.35 12.93 -14.07
C VAL A 418 13.42 14.12 -13.85
N ARG A 419 12.80 14.24 -12.67
CA ARG A 419 11.94 15.39 -12.34
C ARG A 419 12.71 16.70 -12.14
N HIS A 420 13.97 16.62 -11.73
CA HIS A 420 14.85 17.79 -11.53
C HIS A 420 15.65 18.15 -12.78
N LEU A 421 15.61 17.34 -13.84
CA LEU A 421 16.17 17.73 -15.12
C LEU A 421 15.43 18.95 -15.70
N PRO A 422 16.14 19.90 -16.33
CA PRO A 422 15.52 21.09 -16.91
C PRO A 422 14.45 20.77 -17.97
N ARG A 423 13.42 21.63 -18.03
CA ARG A 423 12.37 21.56 -19.07
C ARG A 423 12.76 22.22 -20.39
N ASP A 424 14.00 22.71 -20.48
CA ASP A 424 14.62 23.35 -21.65
C ASP A 424 15.97 22.71 -22.04
N LEU A 425 16.16 21.42 -21.73
CA LEU A 425 17.25 20.60 -22.27
C LEU A 425 17.32 20.69 -23.80
N SER A 426 18.54 20.88 -24.31
CA SER A 426 18.81 20.70 -25.74
C SER A 426 18.65 19.24 -26.17
N LEU A 427 18.41 19.01 -27.46
CA LEU A 427 18.34 17.66 -28.03
C LEU A 427 19.63 16.85 -27.80
N GLU A 428 20.78 17.52 -27.75
CA GLU A 428 22.07 16.91 -27.46
C GLU A 428 22.16 16.45 -25.99
N GLN A 429 21.74 17.29 -25.04
CA GLN A 429 21.70 16.91 -23.62
C GLN A 429 20.70 15.78 -23.37
N ALA A 430 19.48 15.87 -23.90
CA ALA A 430 18.47 14.82 -23.78
C ALA A 430 18.97 13.49 -24.38
N GLY A 431 19.60 13.55 -25.56
CA GLY A 431 20.22 12.39 -26.19
C GLY A 431 21.37 11.80 -25.38
N SER A 432 22.20 12.64 -24.76
CA SER A 432 23.30 12.20 -23.90
C SER A 432 22.79 11.48 -22.64
N VAL A 433 21.72 11.99 -22.02
CA VAL A 433 21.10 11.36 -20.84
C VAL A 433 20.52 9.99 -21.21
N ASP A 434 19.74 9.95 -22.29
CA ASP A 434 19.10 8.70 -22.75
C ASP A 434 20.14 7.65 -23.15
N GLN A 435 21.21 8.05 -23.83
CA GLN A 435 22.29 7.15 -24.21
C GLN A 435 23.06 6.62 -22.99
N ALA A 436 23.21 7.43 -21.94
CA ALA A 436 23.94 7.04 -20.74
C ALA A 436 23.15 6.05 -19.87
N PHE A 437 21.83 6.21 -19.80
CA PHE A 437 21.01 5.55 -18.77
C PHE A 437 19.83 4.72 -19.30
N ASP A 438 19.56 4.78 -20.61
CA ASP A 438 18.48 4.05 -21.29
C ASP A 438 17.09 4.25 -20.67
N LEU A 439 16.80 5.50 -20.26
CA LEU A 439 15.52 5.87 -19.62
C LEU A 439 14.31 5.62 -20.53
N THR A 440 14.51 5.64 -21.85
CA THR A 440 13.48 5.30 -22.84
C THR A 440 12.99 3.86 -22.72
N HIS A 441 13.85 2.92 -22.34
CA HIS A 441 13.52 1.49 -22.28
C HIS A 441 13.44 0.92 -20.86
N THR A 442 13.52 1.76 -19.81
CA THR A 442 13.36 1.32 -18.43
C THR A 442 12.03 0.57 -18.19
N GLY A 443 12.08 -0.49 -17.37
CA GLY A 443 10.91 -1.27 -16.97
C GLY A 443 10.00 -0.51 -15.99
N ASN A 444 10.56 0.40 -15.20
CA ASN A 444 9.84 1.14 -14.18
C ASN A 444 8.90 2.19 -14.82
N SER A 445 7.60 2.02 -14.64
CA SER A 445 6.59 2.87 -15.32
C SER A 445 6.56 4.32 -14.80
N GLU A 446 6.94 4.57 -13.55
CA GLU A 446 6.99 5.94 -12.99
C GLU A 446 8.16 6.72 -13.61
N VAL A 447 9.35 6.11 -13.61
CA VAL A 447 10.55 6.71 -14.23
C VAL A 447 10.34 6.89 -15.73
N LYS A 448 9.81 5.86 -16.42
CA LYS A 448 9.52 5.93 -17.85
C LYS A 448 8.53 7.05 -18.18
N ALA A 449 7.42 7.14 -17.44
CA ALA A 449 6.42 8.19 -17.68
C ALA A 449 7.01 9.59 -17.48
N ALA A 450 7.79 9.80 -16.42
CA ALA A 450 8.46 11.08 -16.17
C ALA A 450 9.45 11.45 -17.28
N TRP A 451 10.25 10.47 -17.74
CA TRP A 451 11.22 10.66 -18.81
C TRP A 451 10.55 10.96 -20.16
N LEU A 452 9.51 10.21 -20.51
CA LEU A 452 8.75 10.42 -21.73
C LEU A 452 8.08 11.81 -21.73
N GLU A 453 7.50 12.24 -20.60
CA GLU A 453 6.91 13.59 -20.49
C GLU A 453 7.96 14.67 -20.69
N LEU A 454 9.09 14.55 -19.97
CA LEU A 454 10.21 15.49 -20.08
C LEU A 454 10.74 15.56 -21.52
N SER A 455 10.91 14.41 -22.17
CA SER A 455 11.37 14.29 -23.56
C SER A 455 10.43 14.96 -24.55
N ILE A 456 9.11 14.80 -24.38
CA ILE A 456 8.11 15.49 -25.19
C ILE A 456 8.25 17.01 -25.05
N ARG A 457 8.35 17.50 -23.81
CA ARG A 457 8.47 18.94 -23.49
C ARG A 457 9.74 19.57 -24.04
N ASN A 458 10.83 18.81 -24.09
CA ASN A 458 12.13 19.23 -24.62
C ASN A 458 12.29 19.01 -26.14
N GLY A 459 11.24 18.57 -26.85
CA GLY A 459 11.31 18.35 -28.30
C GLY A 459 12.08 17.08 -28.72
N TYR A 460 12.44 16.20 -27.78
CA TYR A 460 13.12 14.92 -28.00
C TYR A 460 12.15 13.78 -28.37
N SER A 461 10.90 14.11 -28.67
CA SER A 461 9.82 13.16 -28.93
C SER A 461 10.07 12.22 -30.13
N ARG A 462 10.79 12.67 -31.16
CA ARG A 462 11.04 11.87 -32.37
C ARG A 462 11.93 10.66 -32.07
N GLN A 463 12.86 10.80 -31.14
CA GLN A 463 13.79 9.75 -30.74
C GLN A 463 13.08 8.68 -29.88
N ILE A 464 12.13 9.12 -29.05
CA ILE A 464 11.39 8.24 -28.14
C ILE A 464 10.05 7.74 -28.69
N GLU A 465 9.62 8.15 -29.90
CA GLU A 465 8.29 7.88 -30.44
C GLU A 465 7.88 6.39 -30.37
N PRO A 466 8.74 5.41 -30.74
CA PRO A 466 8.39 3.99 -30.63
C PRO A 466 8.08 3.56 -29.19
N ALA A 467 8.92 3.96 -28.24
CA ALA A 467 8.76 3.62 -26.82
C ALA A 467 7.58 4.36 -26.18
N LEU A 468 7.33 5.60 -26.58
CA LEU A 468 6.14 6.37 -26.17
C LEU A 468 4.86 5.68 -26.65
N GLN A 469 4.82 5.26 -27.92
CA GLN A 469 3.67 4.54 -28.48
C GLN A 469 3.46 3.21 -27.76
N GLU A 470 4.51 2.41 -27.60
CA GLU A 470 4.45 1.13 -26.88
C GLU A 470 3.91 1.33 -25.45
N PHE A 471 4.46 2.30 -24.72
CA PHE A 471 4.05 2.59 -23.36
C PHE A 471 2.59 3.02 -23.28
N LEU A 472 2.15 3.96 -24.11
CA LEU A 472 0.76 4.43 -24.14
C LEU A 472 -0.22 3.34 -24.61
N VAL A 473 0.17 2.43 -25.51
CA VAL A 473 -0.68 1.29 -25.91
C VAL A 473 -0.81 0.25 -24.79
N ARG A 474 0.25 0.09 -23.99
CA ARG A 474 0.32 -0.91 -22.92
C ARG A 474 -0.40 -0.44 -21.64
N VAL A 475 -0.26 0.81 -21.24
CA VAL A 475 -0.79 1.33 -19.95
C VAL A 475 -2.20 1.91 -20.08
N GLY A 476 -3.02 1.79 -19.03
CA GLY A 476 -4.40 2.31 -18.99
C GLY A 476 -4.68 3.37 -17.92
N ARG A 477 -3.75 3.61 -17.00
CA ARG A 477 -3.93 4.46 -15.82
C ARG A 477 -3.83 5.94 -16.19
N ARG A 478 -4.87 6.72 -15.88
CA ARG A 478 -4.91 8.18 -16.16
C ARG A 478 -3.69 8.94 -15.66
N LYS A 479 -3.11 8.54 -14.52
CA LYS A 479 -1.88 9.10 -13.95
C LYS A 479 -0.73 9.16 -14.95
N PHE A 480 -0.57 8.13 -15.80
CA PHE A 480 0.47 8.10 -16.84
C PHE A 480 -0.02 8.70 -18.15
N LEU A 481 -1.28 8.43 -18.53
CA LEU A 481 -1.80 8.85 -19.83
C LEU A 481 -1.99 10.38 -19.93
N SER A 482 -2.64 10.98 -18.93
CA SER A 482 -3.07 12.38 -19.02
C SER A 482 -1.89 13.35 -19.13
N PRO A 483 -0.81 13.23 -18.32
CA PRO A 483 0.35 14.10 -18.47
C PRO A 483 1.02 13.98 -19.83
N LEU A 484 1.22 12.76 -20.34
CA LEU A 484 1.85 12.52 -21.64
C LEU A 484 1.05 13.09 -22.82
N TYR A 485 -0.27 12.85 -22.85
CA TYR A 485 -1.12 13.44 -23.90
C TYR A 485 -1.22 14.96 -23.79
N ARG A 486 -1.26 15.53 -22.57
CA ARG A 486 -1.20 16.99 -22.39
C ARG A 486 0.11 17.54 -22.91
N ALA A 487 1.24 16.93 -22.55
CA ALA A 487 2.55 17.36 -23.02
C ALA A 487 2.63 17.33 -24.56
N LEU A 488 2.09 16.30 -25.23
CA LEU A 488 2.02 16.26 -26.70
C LEU A 488 1.18 17.40 -27.26
N VAL A 489 0.05 17.73 -26.63
CA VAL A 489 -0.81 18.82 -27.11
C VAL A 489 -0.20 20.20 -26.86
N GLU A 490 0.40 20.40 -25.69
CA GLU A 490 1.06 21.65 -25.27
C GLU A 490 2.33 21.94 -26.06
N THR A 491 2.92 20.93 -26.72
CA THR A 491 4.12 21.05 -27.56
C THR A 491 3.81 20.96 -29.06
N ASP A 492 2.55 21.21 -29.47
CA ASP A 492 2.08 21.20 -30.86
C ASP A 492 2.18 19.82 -31.58
N GLN A 493 2.22 18.73 -30.83
CA GLN A 493 2.30 17.34 -31.32
C GLN A 493 0.97 16.59 -31.24
N ARG A 494 -0.16 17.31 -31.29
CA ARG A 494 -1.51 16.72 -31.16
C ARG A 494 -1.76 15.58 -32.16
N GLU A 495 -1.29 15.71 -33.40
CA GLU A 495 -1.50 14.68 -34.43
C GLU A 495 -0.75 13.38 -34.12
N LEU A 496 0.45 13.46 -33.53
CA LEU A 496 1.13 12.27 -33.01
C LEU A 496 0.29 11.64 -31.89
N GLY A 497 -0.20 12.44 -30.95
CA GLY A 497 -1.11 11.99 -29.90
C GLY A 497 -2.35 11.29 -30.43
N ARG A 498 -2.99 11.83 -31.48
CA ARG A 498 -4.15 11.20 -32.13
C ARG A 498 -3.82 9.84 -32.74
N ARG A 499 -2.71 9.73 -33.49
CA ARG A 499 -2.28 8.44 -34.07
C ARG A 499 -2.04 7.38 -33.01
N ILE A 500 -1.31 7.72 -31.94
CA ILE A 500 -1.06 6.79 -30.83
C ILE A 500 -2.38 6.43 -30.14
N TYR A 501 -3.26 7.42 -29.91
CA TYR A 501 -4.56 7.18 -29.29
C TYR A 501 -5.43 6.23 -30.12
N GLU A 502 -5.44 6.29 -31.45
CA GLU A 502 -6.20 5.34 -32.28
C GLU A 502 -5.78 3.88 -32.00
N LEU A 503 -4.49 3.64 -31.80
CA LEU A 503 -3.95 2.32 -31.45
C LEU A 503 -4.25 1.92 -30.01
N ALA A 504 -4.13 2.87 -29.07
CA ALA A 504 -4.27 2.61 -27.64
C ALA A 504 -5.73 2.61 -27.14
N ARG A 505 -6.64 3.29 -27.85
CA ARG A 505 -8.04 3.51 -27.47
C ARG A 505 -8.80 2.22 -27.15
N PRO A 506 -8.63 1.10 -27.87
CA PRO A 506 -9.29 -0.16 -27.52
C PRO A 506 -8.94 -0.67 -26.12
N ASN A 507 -7.73 -0.33 -25.64
CA ASN A 507 -7.21 -0.77 -24.34
C ASN A 507 -7.60 0.17 -23.18
N TYR A 508 -8.10 1.37 -23.47
CA TYR A 508 -8.40 2.36 -22.44
C TYR A 508 -9.80 2.19 -21.84
N HIS A 509 -9.85 2.25 -20.51
CA HIS A 509 -11.10 2.37 -19.77
C HIS A 509 -11.90 3.60 -20.22
N SER A 510 -13.23 3.54 -20.11
CA SER A 510 -14.15 4.62 -20.56
C SER A 510 -13.81 5.99 -19.97
N VAL A 511 -13.37 6.04 -18.71
CA VAL A 511 -12.96 7.27 -18.03
C VAL A 511 -11.67 7.83 -18.61
N SER A 512 -10.65 6.98 -18.82
CA SER A 512 -9.40 7.38 -19.48
C SER A 512 -9.66 7.89 -20.89
N ARG A 513 -10.49 7.17 -21.68
CA ARG A 513 -10.90 7.60 -23.03
C ARG A 513 -11.49 9.00 -23.02
N LYS A 514 -12.50 9.27 -22.17
CA LYS A 514 -13.12 10.60 -22.06
C LYS A 514 -12.09 11.69 -21.73
N SER A 515 -11.18 11.43 -20.79
CA SER A 515 -10.12 12.39 -20.44
C SER A 515 -9.17 12.65 -21.62
N ILE A 516 -8.74 11.61 -22.33
CA ILE A 516 -7.81 11.75 -23.46
C ILE A 516 -8.49 12.36 -24.68
N GLU A 517 -9.74 11.99 -24.98
CA GLU A 517 -10.56 12.60 -26.04
C GLU A 517 -10.74 14.10 -25.80
N ALA A 518 -10.99 14.51 -24.54
CA ALA A 518 -11.06 15.92 -24.16
C ALA A 518 -9.72 16.66 -24.38
N ILE A 519 -8.59 16.04 -24.02
CA ILE A 519 -7.24 16.60 -24.24
C ILE A 519 -6.93 16.74 -25.73
N LEU A 520 -7.19 15.70 -26.52
CA LEU A 520 -6.90 15.62 -27.95
C LEU A 520 -7.93 16.33 -28.84
N LYS A 521 -9.07 16.73 -28.27
CA LYS A 521 -10.21 17.33 -28.97
C LYS A 521 -10.66 16.46 -30.16
N VAL A 522 -11.05 15.22 -29.87
CA VAL A 522 -11.54 14.22 -30.84
C VAL A 522 -12.85 13.59 -30.40
#